data_AF-A0A223HY10-F1
#
_entry.id   AF-A0A223HY10-F1
#
_cell.length_a   1.000
_cell.length_b   1.000
_cell.length_c   1.000
_cell.angle_alpha   90.00
_cell.angle_beta   90.00
_cell.angle_gamma   90.00
#
_symmetry.space_group_name_H-M   'P 1'
#
loop_
_entity.id
_entity.type
_entity.pdbx_description
1 polymer ?
#
loop_
_entity_poly.entity_id
_entity_poly.type
_entity_poly.pdbx_seq_one_letter_code
_entity_poly.pdbx_strand_id
1 'polypeptide(L)'
;MPTVQINPTDDAYISQYFATQNFGSSISLFTGEYLRFGNRPDAYRALLKFDLSGIIPIGNVMTDAKLYLYVNRKDMPDSVLSPQKITIYENLTNFSQLTVTWNTAPSTVITPYTFTVTDSMINSYIGIDIANLAYKWILTPSLNFGITIRGIENVVDTIIGYESTNNVNKPYLEITYEPCPVCPTGPTGPTGATGPVGPTGSGLAAYGYIYNTTANTVLLGGDVTFDSNGPLVGITHTAGTAPITFVIGGTYRIGYTTTASVAVLNSMVLTLNGTPLSQTQYSTIINATELVGEAIITVSAGDILTLRNTGVALTLASGVVNASITLLKLN
;
A
#
# COMPACT_ATOMS: atom_id res chain seq x y z
N MET A 1 -2.25 -9.76 30.24
CA MET A 1 -2.58 -9.18 28.94
C MET A 1 -2.61 -7.67 29.09
N PRO A 2 -2.10 -6.88 28.14
CA PRO A 2 -2.16 -5.43 28.20
C PRO A 2 -3.61 -4.92 28.17
N THR A 3 -3.86 -3.80 28.84
CA THR A 3 -5.15 -3.13 28.88
C THR A 3 -5.04 -1.67 28.44
N VAL A 4 -6.15 -1.10 27.97
CA VAL A 4 -6.32 0.33 27.70
C VAL A 4 -7.63 0.79 28.33
N GLN A 5 -7.61 1.98 28.95
CA GLN A 5 -8.80 2.60 29.54
C GLN A 5 -9.23 3.79 28.69
N ILE A 6 -10.52 3.87 28.37
CA ILE A 6 -11.13 4.89 27.53
C ILE A 6 -12.26 5.55 28.32
N ASN A 7 -12.18 6.87 28.49
CA ASN A 7 -13.29 7.65 29.05
C ASN A 7 -14.37 7.88 27.97
N PRO A 8 -15.65 8.05 28.36
CA PRO A 8 -16.68 8.45 27.41
C PRO A 8 -16.34 9.77 26.73
N THR A 9 -16.69 9.89 25.45
CA THR A 9 -16.69 11.17 24.72
C THR A 9 -17.88 12.05 25.10
N ASP A 10 -19.00 11.39 25.43
CA ASP A 10 -20.25 12.04 25.82
C ASP A 10 -20.89 11.23 26.95
N ASP A 11 -21.34 11.89 28.02
CA ASP A 11 -22.25 11.33 29.01
C ASP A 11 -23.28 12.33 29.52
N ALA A 12 -24.49 11.84 29.79
CA ALA A 12 -25.57 12.64 30.37
C ALA A 12 -26.60 11.72 31.01
N TYR A 13 -27.35 12.20 31.99
CA TYR A 13 -28.63 11.58 32.32
C TYR A 13 -29.79 12.35 31.70
N ILE A 14 -30.91 11.66 31.52
CA ILE A 14 -32.18 12.25 31.11
C ILE A 14 -33.24 11.95 32.16
N SER A 15 -34.20 12.86 32.31
CA SER A 15 -35.31 12.76 33.26
C SER A 15 -36.64 12.88 32.53
N GLN A 16 -37.54 11.93 32.76
CA GLN A 16 -38.87 11.91 32.16
C GLN A 16 -39.70 13.14 32.57
N TYR A 17 -39.59 13.55 33.83
CA TYR A 17 -40.31 14.70 34.35
C TYR A 17 -39.78 16.02 33.76
N PHE A 18 -38.45 16.16 33.67
CA PHE A 18 -37.79 17.32 33.06
C PHE A 18 -37.45 17.07 31.59
N ALA A 19 -38.48 16.77 30.80
CA ALA A 19 -38.31 16.13 29.51
C ALA A 19 -37.52 16.93 28.46
N THR A 20 -37.45 18.26 28.62
CA THR A 20 -36.75 19.20 27.72
C THR A 20 -35.46 19.76 28.30
N GLN A 21 -35.09 19.37 29.52
CA GLN A 21 -33.87 19.86 30.17
C GLN A 21 -32.69 18.95 29.82
N ASN A 22 -31.55 19.58 29.48
CA ASN A 22 -30.28 18.88 29.33
C ASN A 22 -29.54 18.82 30.67
N PHE A 23 -28.98 17.66 31.00
CA PHE A 23 -28.18 17.45 32.21
C PHE A 23 -26.75 16.98 31.91
N GLY A 24 -26.24 17.25 30.71
CA GLY A 24 -24.89 16.84 30.31
C GLY A 24 -23.76 17.48 31.10
N SER A 25 -24.01 18.58 31.80
CA SER A 25 -23.04 19.23 32.71
C SER A 25 -23.11 18.73 34.15
N SER A 26 -23.99 17.77 34.46
CA SER A 26 -24.09 17.23 35.82
C SER A 26 -22.83 16.45 36.19
N ILE A 27 -22.48 16.47 37.48
CA ILE A 27 -21.38 15.67 38.03
C ILE A 27 -21.80 14.21 38.31
N SER A 28 -23.08 13.89 38.18
CA SER A 28 -23.63 12.54 38.40
C SER A 28 -24.57 12.13 37.29
N LEU A 29 -24.64 10.82 37.06
CA LEU A 29 -25.58 10.14 36.19
C LEU A 29 -26.57 9.35 37.04
N PHE A 30 -27.80 9.14 36.55
CA PHE A 30 -28.83 8.44 37.31
C PHE A 30 -29.58 7.42 36.46
N THR A 31 -30.00 6.34 37.09
CA THR A 31 -30.90 5.33 36.53
C THR A 31 -31.97 4.92 37.54
N GLY A 32 -33.16 4.54 37.08
CA GLY A 32 -34.25 4.08 37.94
C GLY A 32 -35.41 5.08 37.92
N GLU A 33 -36.24 5.07 38.96
CA GLU A 33 -37.37 5.97 39.08
C GLU A 33 -37.36 6.70 40.43
N TYR A 34 -37.77 7.96 40.42
CA TYR A 34 -38.02 8.75 41.62
C TYR A 34 -39.46 9.26 41.62
N LEU A 35 -40.16 9.17 42.75
CA LEU A 35 -41.51 9.68 42.87
C LEU A 35 -41.50 11.18 43.22
N ARG A 36 -41.91 12.02 42.26
CA ARG A 36 -41.98 13.48 42.47
C ARG A 36 -43.24 13.89 43.25
N PHE A 37 -43.24 15.16 43.67
CA PHE A 37 -44.41 15.80 44.27
C PHE A 37 -45.68 15.60 43.43
N GLY A 38 -46.78 15.24 44.09
CA GLY A 38 -48.05 14.92 43.43
C GLY A 38 -48.11 13.52 42.81
N ASN A 39 -47.28 12.57 43.28
CA ASN A 39 -47.23 11.17 42.86
C ASN A 39 -46.99 10.98 41.35
N ARG A 40 -46.11 11.80 40.78
CA ARG A 40 -45.71 11.69 39.37
C ARG A 40 -44.38 10.96 39.27
N PRO A 41 -44.30 9.81 38.57
CA PRO A 41 -43.04 9.12 38.38
C PRO A 41 -42.10 9.94 37.48
N ASP A 42 -40.81 9.90 37.79
CA ASP A 42 -39.72 10.48 37.01
C ASP A 42 -38.70 9.38 36.76
N ALA A 43 -38.75 8.78 35.57
CA ALA A 43 -37.75 7.81 35.14
C ALA A 43 -36.44 8.53 34.73
N TYR A 44 -35.33 7.97 35.20
CA TYR A 44 -33.97 8.41 34.90
C TYR A 44 -33.23 7.36 34.12
N ARG A 45 -32.46 7.82 33.13
CA ARG A 45 -31.58 6.97 32.33
C ARG A 45 -30.25 7.66 32.12
N ALA A 46 -29.17 6.90 32.15
CA ALA A 46 -27.82 7.39 31.92
C ALA A 46 -27.38 7.01 30.50
N LEU A 47 -26.78 7.94 29.77
CA LEU A 47 -26.26 7.74 28.42
C LEU A 47 -24.75 7.90 28.45
N LEU A 48 -24.04 7.00 27.78
CA LEU A 48 -22.58 7.07 27.62
C LEU A 48 -22.21 6.72 26.19
N LYS A 49 -21.22 7.41 25.63
CA LYS A 49 -20.66 7.12 24.30
C LYS A 49 -19.14 7.06 24.36
N PHE A 50 -18.53 6.14 23.64
CA PHE A 50 -17.08 5.95 23.59
C PHE A 50 -16.59 6.05 22.15
N ASP A 51 -15.39 6.57 21.94
CA ASP A 51 -14.66 6.44 20.67
C ASP A 51 -13.58 5.37 20.82
N LEU A 52 -13.70 4.31 20.02
CA LEU A 52 -12.77 3.17 20.02
C LEU A 52 -11.80 3.20 18.83
N SER A 53 -11.77 4.30 18.08
CA SER A 53 -10.93 4.42 16.89
C SER A 53 -9.44 4.40 17.27
N GLY A 54 -8.70 3.42 16.74
CA GLY A 54 -7.25 3.34 16.91
C GLY A 54 -6.77 2.97 18.33
N ILE A 55 -7.66 2.55 19.23
CA ILE A 55 -7.29 2.22 20.62
C ILE A 55 -6.54 0.88 20.73
N ILE A 56 -6.77 -0.04 19.80
CA ILE A 56 -6.10 -1.34 19.77
C ILE A 56 -4.88 -1.21 18.85
N PRO A 57 -3.65 -1.42 19.35
CA PRO A 57 -2.46 -1.34 18.53
C PRO A 57 -2.51 -2.35 17.37
N ILE A 58 -2.03 -1.94 16.19
CA ILE A 58 -1.97 -2.79 15.00
C ILE A 58 -1.29 -4.12 15.33
N GLY A 59 -1.88 -5.23 14.86
CA GLY A 59 -1.39 -6.58 15.14
C GLY A 59 -1.95 -7.21 16.42
N ASN A 60 -2.86 -6.54 17.12
CA ASN A 60 -3.55 -7.07 18.31
C ASN A 60 -5.04 -7.26 18.04
N VAL A 61 -5.67 -8.11 18.84
CA VAL A 61 -7.12 -8.33 18.87
C VAL A 61 -7.64 -8.12 20.28
N MET A 62 -8.84 -7.57 20.40
CA MET A 62 -9.55 -7.47 21.67
C MET A 62 -9.94 -8.87 22.18
N THR A 63 -9.74 -9.10 23.47
CA THR A 63 -10.13 -10.35 24.15
C THR A 63 -11.18 -10.15 25.25
N ASP A 64 -11.23 -8.96 25.86
CA ASP A 64 -12.20 -8.64 26.91
C ASP A 64 -12.53 -7.14 26.90
N ALA A 65 -13.74 -6.77 27.32
CA ALA A 65 -14.08 -5.38 27.63
C ALA A 65 -15.09 -5.25 28.77
N LYS A 66 -14.78 -4.36 29.71
CA LYS A 66 -15.62 -4.08 30.88
C LYS A 66 -15.90 -2.59 31.01
N LEU A 67 -17.18 -2.25 31.10
CA LEU A 67 -17.65 -0.92 31.46
C LEU A 67 -17.58 -0.77 32.98
N TYR A 68 -16.83 0.22 33.45
CA TYR A 68 -16.73 0.56 34.85
C TYR A 68 -17.52 1.83 35.17
N LEU A 69 -18.40 1.72 36.17
CA LEU A 69 -19.21 2.83 36.68
C LEU A 69 -18.96 2.98 38.18
N TYR A 70 -18.63 4.19 38.64
CA TYR A 70 -18.48 4.45 40.06
C TYR A 70 -19.84 4.74 40.68
N VAL A 71 -20.33 3.87 41.54
CA VAL A 71 -21.64 4.01 42.20
C VAL A 71 -21.51 4.97 43.36
N ASN A 72 -22.17 6.12 43.30
CA ASN A 72 -22.12 7.14 44.37
C ASN A 72 -23.41 7.22 45.21
N ARG A 73 -24.48 6.54 44.78
CA ARG A 73 -25.79 6.61 45.43
C ARG A 73 -26.64 5.38 45.08
N LYS A 74 -27.42 4.90 46.05
CA LYS A 74 -28.49 3.92 45.85
C LYS A 74 -29.57 4.22 46.89
N ASP A 75 -30.78 4.50 46.42
CA ASP A 75 -31.87 4.99 47.28
C ASP A 75 -32.61 3.87 48.01
N MET A 76 -32.90 2.79 47.30
CA MET A 76 -33.63 1.65 47.86
C MET A 76 -32.65 0.64 48.47
N PRO A 77 -32.74 0.28 49.76
CA PRO A 77 -31.87 -0.74 50.37
C PRO A 77 -32.14 -2.16 49.82
N ASP A 78 -31.13 -3.03 49.85
CA ASP A 78 -31.26 -4.43 49.40
C ASP A 78 -32.24 -5.24 50.26
N SER A 79 -32.43 -4.83 51.52
CA SER A 79 -33.43 -5.42 52.43
C SER A 79 -34.88 -5.14 52.02
N VAL A 80 -35.11 -4.15 51.16
CA VAL A 80 -36.44 -3.76 50.67
C VAL A 80 -36.66 -4.27 49.25
N LEU A 81 -35.67 -4.10 48.37
CA LEU A 81 -35.73 -4.53 46.97
C LEU A 81 -34.41 -5.15 46.54
N SER A 82 -34.42 -6.44 46.23
CA SER A 82 -33.30 -7.16 45.65
C SER A 82 -33.80 -8.26 44.70
N PRO A 83 -33.19 -8.46 43.52
CA PRO A 83 -32.05 -7.72 42.97
C PRO A 83 -32.44 -6.33 42.43
N GLN A 84 -31.56 -5.33 42.60
CA GLN A 84 -31.66 -4.05 41.90
C GLN A 84 -30.78 -4.06 40.66
N LYS A 85 -31.41 -4.43 39.55
CA LYS A 85 -30.75 -4.73 38.28
C LYS A 85 -30.73 -3.50 37.37
N ILE A 86 -29.56 -3.19 36.83
CA ILE A 86 -29.42 -2.31 35.66
C ILE A 86 -29.24 -3.12 34.38
N THR A 87 -29.70 -2.55 33.28
CA THR A 87 -29.61 -3.14 31.94
C THR A 87 -29.01 -2.14 30.99
N ILE A 88 -28.04 -2.61 30.20
CA ILE A 88 -27.44 -1.83 29.12
C ILE A 88 -28.33 -1.96 27.88
N TYR A 89 -28.65 -0.83 27.25
CA TYR A 89 -29.29 -0.77 25.96
C TYR A 89 -28.33 -0.14 24.97
N GLU A 90 -28.34 -0.62 23.73
CA GLU A 90 -27.57 -0.01 22.64
C GLU A 90 -28.42 1.10 21.98
N ASN A 91 -27.80 2.25 21.72
CA ASN A 91 -28.46 3.36 21.04
C ASN A 91 -28.48 3.11 19.53
N LEU A 92 -29.61 3.37 18.87
CA LEU A 92 -29.79 3.22 17.42
C LEU A 92 -29.48 4.49 16.63
N THR A 93 -29.38 5.62 17.32
CA THR A 93 -29.05 6.92 16.74
C THR A 93 -28.06 7.65 17.64
N ASN A 94 -27.25 8.52 17.05
CA ASN A 94 -26.29 9.32 17.80
C ASN A 94 -26.97 10.27 18.80
N PHE A 95 -26.26 10.62 19.88
CA PHE A 95 -26.62 11.72 20.78
C PHE A 95 -25.39 12.63 21.02
N SER A 96 -25.62 13.80 21.60
CA SER A 96 -24.56 14.68 22.11
C SER A 96 -24.85 15.05 23.54
N GLN A 97 -23.83 15.01 24.39
CA GLN A 97 -23.91 15.42 25.80
C GLN A 97 -24.44 16.84 25.95
N LEU A 98 -24.12 17.74 25.02
CA LEU A 98 -24.49 19.16 25.08
C LEU A 98 -25.98 19.44 24.82
N THR A 99 -26.69 18.52 24.17
CA THR A 99 -28.05 18.80 23.67
C THR A 99 -29.08 17.72 23.98
N VAL A 100 -28.66 16.54 24.43
CA VAL A 100 -29.60 15.44 24.70
C VAL A 100 -30.54 15.78 25.85
N THR A 101 -31.82 15.46 25.68
CA THR A 101 -32.89 15.59 26.65
C THR A 101 -33.70 14.29 26.63
N TRP A 102 -34.68 14.12 27.51
CA TRP A 102 -35.57 12.97 27.42
C TRP A 102 -36.31 12.90 26.08
N ASN A 103 -36.80 14.05 25.60
CA ASN A 103 -37.56 14.14 24.34
C ASN A 103 -36.69 13.91 23.09
N THR A 104 -35.38 14.14 23.20
CA THR A 104 -34.43 13.97 22.09
C THR A 104 -33.51 12.77 22.28
N ALA A 105 -33.80 11.91 23.28
CA ALA A 105 -33.01 10.72 23.57
C ALA A 105 -33.03 9.74 22.37
N PRO A 106 -31.92 9.04 22.13
CA PRO A 106 -31.87 8.06 21.05
C PRO A 106 -32.85 6.92 21.30
N SER A 107 -33.39 6.36 20.21
CA SER A 107 -34.10 5.08 20.29
C SER A 107 -33.11 3.98 20.66
N THR A 108 -33.56 2.95 21.39
CA THR A 108 -32.67 1.94 21.97
C THR A 108 -33.12 0.51 21.69
N VAL A 109 -32.17 -0.41 21.57
CA VAL A 109 -32.41 -1.86 21.57
C VAL A 109 -31.86 -2.49 22.85
N ILE A 110 -32.61 -3.42 23.44
CA ILE A 110 -32.18 -4.13 24.65
C ILE A 110 -31.00 -5.07 24.33
N THR A 111 -30.04 -5.17 25.25
CA THR A 111 -28.91 -6.10 25.16
C THR A 111 -28.95 -7.10 26.32
N PRO A 112 -28.19 -8.21 26.27
CA PRO A 112 -28.13 -9.15 27.40
C PRO A 112 -27.29 -8.64 28.58
N TYR A 113 -26.56 -7.52 28.45
CA TYR A 113 -25.64 -7.05 29.50
C TYR A 113 -26.40 -6.38 30.63
N THR A 114 -26.23 -6.95 31.82
CA THR A 114 -26.95 -6.52 33.00
C THR A 114 -26.09 -6.70 34.24
N PHE A 115 -26.38 -5.93 35.29
CA PHE A 115 -25.62 -5.99 36.54
C PHE A 115 -26.55 -5.73 37.72
N THR A 116 -26.34 -6.43 38.83
CA THR A 116 -27.10 -6.20 40.08
C THR A 116 -26.26 -5.36 41.01
N VAL A 117 -26.73 -4.16 41.33
CA VAL A 117 -26.06 -3.24 42.25
C VAL A 117 -26.55 -3.52 43.66
N THR A 118 -25.63 -3.73 44.59
CA THR A 118 -25.91 -4.00 46.01
C THR A 118 -25.48 -2.82 46.89
N ASP A 119 -25.95 -2.78 48.13
CA ASP A 119 -25.61 -1.74 49.11
C ASP A 119 -24.09 -1.70 49.40
N SER A 120 -23.41 -2.84 49.29
CA SER A 120 -21.95 -2.94 49.50
C SER A 120 -21.11 -2.30 48.39
N MET A 121 -21.71 -1.95 47.24
CA MET A 121 -21.00 -1.40 46.09
C MET A 121 -21.01 0.14 46.05
N ILE A 122 -21.74 0.79 46.96
CA ILE A 122 -21.74 2.25 47.08
C ILE A 122 -20.32 2.73 47.42
N ASN A 123 -19.88 3.80 46.77
CA ASN A 123 -18.51 4.35 46.81
C ASN A 123 -17.45 3.41 46.21
N SER A 124 -17.82 2.64 45.18
CA SER A 124 -16.88 1.77 44.46
C SER A 124 -17.24 1.65 42.98
N TYR A 125 -16.30 1.16 42.18
CA TYR A 125 -16.54 0.80 40.79
C TYR A 125 -17.21 -0.56 40.67
N ILE A 126 -18.30 -0.62 39.90
CA ILE A 126 -18.87 -1.87 39.37
C ILE A 126 -18.35 -2.09 37.95
N GLY A 127 -18.08 -3.35 37.58
CA GLY A 127 -17.61 -3.73 36.24
C GLY A 127 -18.65 -4.59 35.52
N ILE A 128 -19.14 -4.12 34.37
CA ILE A 128 -20.11 -4.82 33.53
C ILE A 128 -19.39 -5.32 32.28
N ASP A 129 -19.40 -6.65 32.06
CA ASP A 129 -18.89 -7.25 30.84
C ASP A 129 -19.78 -6.85 29.66
N ILE A 130 -19.17 -6.14 28.70
CA ILE A 130 -19.79 -5.74 27.44
C ILE A 130 -18.89 -6.11 26.25
N ALA A 131 -18.08 -7.16 26.37
CA ALA A 131 -17.06 -7.55 25.39
C ALA A 131 -17.64 -7.67 23.98
N ASN A 132 -18.77 -8.38 23.83
CA ASN A 132 -19.43 -8.56 22.55
C ASN A 132 -19.95 -7.24 21.93
N LEU A 133 -20.35 -6.27 22.76
CA LEU A 133 -20.81 -4.95 22.28
C LEU A 133 -19.62 -4.09 21.83
N ALA A 134 -18.55 -4.04 22.61
CA ALA A 134 -17.34 -3.31 22.24
C ALA A 134 -16.68 -3.90 21.00
N TYR A 135 -16.69 -5.24 20.84
CA TYR A 135 -16.24 -5.91 19.62
C TYR A 135 -17.04 -5.47 18.39
N LYS A 136 -18.37 -5.36 18.51
CA LYS A 136 -19.24 -4.84 17.45
C LYS A 136 -18.86 -3.40 17.06
N TRP A 137 -18.58 -2.53 18.04
CA TRP A 137 -18.16 -1.14 17.77
C TRP A 137 -16.80 -1.05 17.08
N ILE A 138 -15.85 -1.93 17.43
CA ILE A 138 -14.54 -1.99 16.76
C ILE A 138 -14.69 -2.45 15.31
N LEU A 139 -15.53 -3.46 15.05
CA LEU A 139 -15.77 -3.95 13.69
C LEU A 139 -16.56 -2.98 12.82
N THR A 140 -17.48 -2.20 13.41
CA THR A 140 -18.31 -1.25 12.66
C THR A 140 -18.44 0.08 13.42
N PRO A 141 -17.39 0.93 13.42
CA PRO A 141 -17.39 2.18 14.18
C PRO A 141 -18.52 3.15 13.83
N SER A 142 -19.02 3.11 12.59
CA SER A 142 -20.14 3.93 12.13
C SER A 142 -21.49 3.61 12.81
N LEU A 143 -21.60 2.48 13.50
CA LEU A 143 -22.79 2.08 14.27
C LEU A 143 -22.61 2.27 15.78
N ASN A 144 -21.48 2.81 16.23
CA ASN A 144 -21.25 3.11 17.64
C ASN A 144 -21.91 4.45 18.03
N PHE A 145 -23.15 4.38 18.50
CA PHE A 145 -23.91 5.51 19.02
C PHE A 145 -23.96 5.55 20.56
N GLY A 146 -23.13 4.74 21.22
CA GLY A 146 -23.13 4.59 22.67
C GLY A 146 -24.26 3.74 23.21
N ILE A 147 -24.49 3.87 24.51
CA ILE A 147 -25.44 3.09 25.29
C ILE A 147 -26.39 3.98 26.09
N THR A 148 -27.52 3.41 26.45
CA THR A 148 -28.42 3.91 27.50
C THR A 148 -28.51 2.86 28.60
N ILE A 149 -28.21 3.24 29.83
CA ILE A 149 -28.38 2.40 31.01
C ILE A 149 -29.74 2.69 31.61
N ARG A 150 -30.50 1.63 31.92
CA ARG A 150 -31.78 1.74 32.61
C ARG A 150 -31.78 0.91 33.88
N GLY A 151 -32.37 1.48 34.93
CA GLY A 151 -32.64 0.80 36.19
C GLY A 151 -34.07 0.26 36.23
N ILE A 152 -34.58 0.02 37.44
CA ILE A 152 -35.96 -0.39 37.66
C ILE A 152 -36.85 0.85 37.56
N GLU A 153 -37.72 0.91 36.54
CA GLU A 153 -38.60 2.07 36.27
C GLU A 153 -40.09 1.76 36.53
N ASN A 154 -40.40 0.69 37.26
CA ASN A 154 -41.78 0.28 37.61
C ASN A 154 -41.98 0.16 39.12
N VAL A 155 -40.98 0.59 39.90
CA VAL A 155 -40.99 0.68 41.36
C VAL A 155 -40.42 2.04 41.70
N VAL A 156 -41.08 2.75 42.61
CA VAL A 156 -40.69 4.10 43.01
C VAL A 156 -39.41 4.11 43.84
N ASP A 157 -38.66 5.22 43.75
CA ASP A 157 -37.49 5.54 44.56
C ASP A 157 -36.34 4.51 44.47
N THR A 158 -36.12 4.01 43.26
CA THR A 158 -35.08 3.02 42.90
C THR A 158 -33.83 3.64 42.30
N ILE A 159 -33.59 4.93 42.55
CA ILE A 159 -32.47 5.65 41.95
C ILE A 159 -31.15 5.00 42.34
N ILE A 160 -30.35 4.69 41.32
CA ILE A 160 -28.93 4.40 41.43
C ILE A 160 -28.19 5.54 40.73
N GLY A 161 -27.23 6.13 41.44
CA GLY A 161 -26.39 7.22 40.96
C GLY A 161 -24.97 6.76 40.67
N TYR A 162 -24.39 7.32 39.61
CA TYR A 162 -23.02 7.13 39.20
C TYR A 162 -22.31 8.46 39.08
N GLU A 163 -20.99 8.49 39.19
CA GLU A 163 -20.24 9.67 38.77
C GLU A 163 -20.21 9.80 37.24
N SER A 164 -20.11 11.04 36.76
CA SER A 164 -20.02 11.39 35.34
C SER A 164 -18.58 11.75 34.94
N THR A 165 -18.36 12.04 33.66
CA THR A 165 -17.10 12.58 33.14
C THR A 165 -16.74 13.97 33.69
N ASN A 166 -17.70 14.67 34.30
CA ASN A 166 -17.52 15.97 34.96
C ASN A 166 -17.05 15.84 36.43
N ASN A 167 -16.75 14.63 36.91
CA ASN A 167 -16.27 14.38 38.27
C ASN A 167 -14.94 13.61 38.27
N VAL A 168 -14.43 13.26 39.47
CA VAL A 168 -13.13 12.61 39.66
C VAL A 168 -13.17 11.14 39.27
N ASN A 169 -14.16 10.37 39.74
CA ASN A 169 -14.27 8.93 39.50
C ASN A 169 -15.08 8.67 38.23
N LYS A 170 -14.53 9.13 37.09
CA LYS A 170 -15.19 9.04 35.79
C LYS A 170 -15.53 7.59 35.44
N PRO A 171 -16.65 7.36 34.73
CA PRO A 171 -16.87 6.07 34.07
C PRO A 171 -15.79 5.85 33.02
N TYR A 172 -15.42 4.60 32.77
CA TYR A 172 -14.48 4.24 31.72
C TYR A 172 -14.78 2.84 31.16
N LEU A 173 -14.36 2.62 29.92
CA LEU A 173 -14.31 1.30 29.31
C LEU A 173 -12.87 0.80 29.38
N GLU A 174 -12.67 -0.37 29.97
CA GLU A 174 -11.39 -1.06 29.94
C GLU A 174 -11.43 -2.14 28.86
N ILE A 175 -10.48 -2.12 27.94
CA ILE A 175 -10.32 -3.12 26.89
C ILE A 175 -9.01 -3.88 27.11
N THR A 176 -9.11 -5.20 27.15
CA THR A 176 -7.96 -6.11 27.14
C THR A 176 -7.72 -6.58 25.71
N TYR A 177 -6.46 -6.59 25.30
CA TYR A 177 -6.06 -7.07 23.98
C TYR A 177 -4.82 -7.95 24.08
N GLU A 178 -4.58 -8.75 23.04
CA GLU A 178 -3.39 -9.56 22.92
C GLU A 178 -2.86 -9.55 21.49
N PRO A 179 -1.56 -9.84 21.28
CA PRO A 179 -1.03 -10.06 19.95
C PRO A 179 -1.88 -11.08 19.23
N CYS A 180 -2.32 -10.75 18.03
CA CYS A 180 -3.17 -11.62 17.26
C CYS A 180 -2.27 -12.50 16.39
N PRO A 181 -2.03 -13.78 16.75
CA PRO A 181 -1.08 -14.63 16.04
C PRO A 181 -1.49 -14.90 14.58
N VAL A 182 -2.75 -14.66 14.23
CA VAL A 182 -3.35 -14.85 12.90
C VAL A 182 -4.37 -13.76 12.56
N CYS A 183 -4.15 -12.49 12.94
CA CYS A 183 -4.99 -11.43 12.37
C CYS A 183 -4.59 -11.26 10.91
N PRO A 184 -5.50 -11.48 9.94
CA PRO A 184 -5.20 -11.16 8.57
C PRO A 184 -4.83 -9.69 8.54
N THR A 185 -3.63 -9.38 8.02
CA THR A 185 -3.35 -8.04 7.53
C THR A 185 -4.54 -7.70 6.64
N GLY A 186 -5.26 -6.60 6.94
CA GLY A 186 -6.39 -6.18 6.11
C GLY A 186 -5.98 -6.24 4.65
N PRO A 187 -6.89 -6.59 3.72
CA PRO A 187 -6.53 -6.76 2.32
C PRO A 187 -5.71 -5.56 1.89
N THR A 188 -4.54 -5.80 1.29
CA THR A 188 -3.78 -4.75 0.63
C THR A 188 -4.79 -3.94 -0.18
N GLY A 189 -4.90 -2.64 0.10
CA GLY A 189 -5.82 -1.77 -0.64
C GLY A 189 -5.63 -1.99 -2.14
N PRO A 190 -6.69 -1.79 -2.96
CA PRO A 190 -6.59 -2.06 -4.38
C PRO A 190 -5.31 -1.44 -4.92
N THR A 191 -4.48 -2.24 -5.58
CA THR A 191 -3.32 -1.73 -6.30
C THR A 191 -3.81 -0.56 -7.14
N GLY A 192 -3.25 0.63 -6.92
CA GLY A 192 -3.61 1.82 -7.69
C GLY A 192 -3.55 1.48 -9.18
N ALA A 193 -4.42 2.10 -9.99
CA ALA A 193 -4.47 1.83 -11.43
C ALA A 193 -3.05 1.75 -11.99
N THR A 194 -2.72 0.64 -12.65
CA THR A 194 -1.44 0.49 -13.34
C THR A 194 -1.27 1.74 -14.20
N GLY A 195 -0.16 2.47 -14.00
CA GLY A 195 0.13 3.64 -14.82
C GLY A 195 0.07 3.25 -16.31
N PRO A 196 -0.18 4.21 -17.22
CA PRO A 196 -0.18 3.91 -18.64
C PRO A 196 1.09 3.13 -18.98
N VAL A 197 0.94 2.02 -19.70
CA VAL A 197 2.07 1.28 -20.25
C VAL A 197 2.93 2.30 -20.98
N GLY A 198 4.19 2.44 -20.56
CA GLY A 198 5.12 3.36 -21.22
C GLY A 198 5.15 3.07 -22.72
N PRO A 199 5.38 4.09 -23.58
CA PRO A 199 5.46 3.84 -25.00
C PRO A 199 6.45 2.70 -25.25
N THR A 200 6.02 1.67 -25.98
CA THR A 200 6.94 0.63 -26.44
C THR A 200 7.99 1.36 -27.26
N GLY A 201 9.24 1.34 -26.79
CA GLY A 201 10.33 1.99 -27.50
C GLY A 201 10.38 1.45 -28.92
N SER A 202 10.26 2.32 -29.91
CA SER A 202 10.58 1.96 -31.29
C SER A 202 12.01 1.41 -31.27
N GLY A 203 12.22 0.17 -31.69
CA GLY A 203 13.55 -0.44 -31.74
C GLY A 203 14.54 0.39 -32.58
N LEU A 204 15.78 -0.10 -32.71
CA LEU A 204 16.80 0.61 -33.50
C LEU A 204 16.29 0.98 -34.90
N ALA A 205 16.41 2.25 -35.27
CA ALA A 205 15.89 2.78 -36.55
C ALA A 205 16.59 2.18 -37.79
N ALA A 206 17.82 1.67 -37.62
CA ALA A 206 18.54 0.89 -38.62
C ALA A 206 19.63 0.03 -37.94
N TYR A 207 19.88 -1.15 -38.50
CA TYR A 207 20.95 -2.05 -38.08
C TYR A 207 21.30 -3.03 -39.19
N GLY A 208 22.51 -3.60 -39.14
CA GLY A 208 22.96 -4.61 -40.08
C GLY A 208 24.00 -5.55 -39.50
N TYR A 209 23.92 -6.83 -39.85
CA TYR A 209 25.00 -7.79 -39.63
C TYR A 209 25.36 -8.44 -40.96
N ILE A 210 26.61 -8.28 -41.40
CA ILE A 210 27.13 -8.75 -42.69
C ILE A 210 28.39 -9.55 -42.39
N TYR A 211 28.55 -10.73 -42.99
CA TYR A 211 29.63 -11.62 -42.62
C TYR A 211 30.11 -12.49 -43.78
N ASN A 212 31.32 -13.04 -43.62
CA ASN A 212 31.97 -13.92 -44.55
C ASN A 212 32.35 -15.23 -43.86
N THR A 213 32.18 -16.36 -44.54
CA THR A 213 32.57 -17.69 -44.04
C THR A 213 33.46 -18.46 -45.00
N THR A 214 33.46 -18.05 -46.26
CA THR A 214 34.28 -18.62 -47.33
C THR A 214 35.67 -18.02 -47.30
N ALA A 215 36.71 -18.85 -47.38
CA ALA A 215 38.08 -18.33 -47.47
C ALA A 215 38.25 -17.49 -48.74
N ASN A 216 38.82 -16.30 -48.58
CA ASN A 216 39.19 -15.42 -49.69
C ASN A 216 40.48 -14.66 -49.36
N THR A 217 41.25 -14.33 -50.38
CA THR A 217 42.48 -13.55 -50.26
C THR A 217 42.19 -12.08 -50.45
N VAL A 218 42.52 -11.27 -49.44
CA VAL A 218 42.40 -9.81 -49.46
C VAL A 218 43.79 -9.22 -49.62
N LEU A 219 44.09 -8.73 -50.82
CA LEU A 219 45.38 -8.11 -51.16
C LEU A 219 45.56 -6.77 -50.40
N LEU A 220 46.80 -6.27 -50.34
CA LEU A 220 47.08 -4.91 -49.86
C LEU A 220 46.30 -3.90 -50.71
N GLY A 221 45.53 -3.03 -50.06
CA GLY A 221 44.64 -2.06 -50.69
C GLY A 221 43.31 -2.63 -51.17
N GLY A 222 43.11 -3.95 -51.07
CA GLY A 222 41.86 -4.62 -51.39
C GLY A 222 40.82 -4.50 -50.27
N ASP A 223 39.55 -4.56 -50.65
CA ASP A 223 38.42 -4.53 -49.72
C ASP A 223 37.93 -5.95 -49.41
N VAL A 224 37.53 -6.19 -48.18
CA VAL A 224 36.96 -7.45 -47.71
C VAL A 224 35.59 -7.64 -48.36
N THR A 225 35.40 -8.77 -49.05
CA THR A 225 34.10 -9.21 -49.57
C THR A 225 33.37 -10.07 -48.55
N PHE A 226 32.04 -9.94 -48.47
CA PHE A 226 31.22 -10.72 -47.56
C PHE A 226 30.24 -11.62 -48.31
N ASP A 227 30.25 -12.92 -48.03
CA ASP A 227 29.40 -13.91 -48.73
C ASP A 227 27.96 -13.98 -48.21
N SER A 228 27.66 -13.39 -47.05
CA SER A 228 26.40 -13.61 -46.34
C SER A 228 25.86 -12.35 -45.67
N ASN A 229 24.53 -12.28 -45.56
CA ASN A 229 23.81 -11.24 -44.84
C ASN A 229 23.03 -11.87 -43.68
N GLY A 230 23.18 -11.30 -42.49
CA GLY A 230 22.22 -11.44 -41.40
C GLY A 230 21.05 -10.46 -41.58
N PRO A 231 20.38 -10.08 -40.47
CA PRO A 231 19.33 -9.05 -40.50
C PRO A 231 19.87 -7.70 -40.99
N LEU A 232 19.18 -7.09 -41.95
CA LEU A 232 19.48 -5.76 -42.48
C LEU A 232 18.21 -4.89 -42.44
N VAL A 233 18.28 -3.76 -41.74
CA VAL A 233 17.25 -2.72 -41.70
C VAL A 233 17.92 -1.38 -41.92
N GLY A 234 17.53 -0.65 -42.96
CA GLY A 234 18.16 0.63 -43.32
C GLY A 234 19.58 0.50 -43.89
N ILE A 235 20.04 -0.72 -44.18
CA ILE A 235 21.33 -1.07 -44.79
C ILE A 235 21.07 -2.02 -45.96
N THR A 236 21.85 -1.92 -47.04
CA THR A 236 21.85 -2.91 -48.13
C THR A 236 23.27 -3.41 -48.41
N HIS A 237 23.36 -4.69 -48.77
CA HIS A 237 24.61 -5.33 -49.18
C HIS A 237 24.29 -6.50 -50.11
N THR A 238 25.08 -6.63 -51.19
CA THR A 238 24.99 -7.75 -52.13
C THR A 238 25.99 -8.82 -51.72
N ALA A 239 25.51 -10.01 -51.38
CA ALA A 239 26.35 -11.16 -51.04
C ALA A 239 27.40 -11.43 -52.14
N GLY A 240 28.63 -11.71 -51.71
CA GLY A 240 29.81 -11.89 -52.57
C GLY A 240 30.53 -10.59 -52.95
N THR A 241 30.12 -9.44 -52.43
CA THR A 241 30.73 -8.14 -52.74
C THR A 241 31.28 -7.47 -51.47
N ALA A 242 32.01 -6.35 -51.65
CA ALA A 242 32.54 -5.55 -50.54
C ALA A 242 31.67 -4.32 -50.16
N PRO A 243 31.00 -3.62 -51.11
CA PRO A 243 30.24 -2.40 -50.80
C PRO A 243 29.02 -2.64 -49.90
N ILE A 244 28.95 -1.89 -48.80
CA ILE A 244 27.80 -1.83 -47.90
C ILE A 244 27.19 -0.43 -48.00
N THR A 245 25.90 -0.32 -48.33
CA THR A 245 25.25 0.98 -48.53
C THR A 245 24.33 1.31 -47.37
N PHE A 246 24.44 2.53 -46.86
CA PHE A 246 23.50 3.07 -45.87
C PHE A 246 22.25 3.59 -46.58
N VAL A 247 21.09 2.94 -46.38
CA VAL A 247 19.81 3.45 -46.91
C VAL A 247 19.30 4.59 -46.05
N ILE A 248 19.58 4.55 -44.75
CA ILE A 248 19.18 5.57 -43.77
C ILE A 248 20.44 6.24 -43.23
N GLY A 249 20.57 7.56 -43.42
CA GLY A 249 21.64 8.36 -42.81
C GLY A 249 21.47 8.48 -41.28
N GLY A 250 22.56 8.84 -40.59
CA GLY A 250 22.59 9.00 -39.14
C GLY A 250 23.96 8.67 -38.55
N THR A 251 24.06 8.62 -37.23
CA THR A 251 25.27 8.15 -36.54
C THR A 251 25.17 6.65 -36.29
N TYR A 252 26.20 5.91 -36.72
CA TYR A 252 26.28 4.45 -36.57
C TYR A 252 27.47 4.07 -35.69
N ARG A 253 27.26 3.13 -34.78
CA ARG A 253 28.32 2.31 -34.22
C ARG A 253 28.59 1.15 -35.17
N ILE A 254 29.84 1.01 -35.58
CA ILE A 254 30.30 -0.01 -36.50
C ILE A 254 31.36 -0.85 -35.79
N GLY A 255 31.13 -2.14 -35.68
CA GLY A 255 32.14 -3.11 -35.27
C GLY A 255 32.53 -3.96 -36.46
N TYR A 256 33.81 -4.27 -36.61
CA TYR A 256 34.26 -5.19 -37.65
C TYR A 256 35.29 -6.17 -37.11
N THR A 257 35.32 -7.33 -37.75
CA THR A 257 36.26 -8.38 -37.39
C THR A 257 36.90 -9.04 -38.61
N THR A 258 38.13 -9.52 -38.47
CA THR A 258 38.80 -10.38 -39.47
C THR A 258 39.69 -11.44 -38.82
N THR A 259 39.63 -12.66 -39.34
CA THR A 259 40.44 -13.81 -38.91
C THR A 259 41.14 -14.43 -40.12
N ALA A 260 42.46 -14.55 -40.04
CA ALA A 260 43.30 -15.12 -41.07
C ALA A 260 43.49 -16.63 -40.89
N SER A 261 43.69 -17.34 -42.00
CA SER A 261 44.00 -18.77 -42.05
C SER A 261 45.39 -19.13 -41.50
N VAL A 262 46.31 -18.15 -41.47
CA VAL A 262 47.67 -18.28 -40.94
C VAL A 262 48.10 -16.97 -40.28
N ALA A 263 49.13 -17.04 -39.43
CA ALA A 263 49.69 -15.88 -38.75
C ALA A 263 50.16 -14.79 -39.72
N VAL A 264 49.61 -13.60 -39.59
CA VAL A 264 50.04 -12.45 -40.39
C VAL A 264 49.89 -11.15 -39.60
N LEU A 265 50.93 -10.31 -39.62
CA LEU A 265 50.79 -8.93 -39.15
C LEU A 265 49.96 -8.16 -40.18
N ASN A 266 48.77 -7.73 -39.79
CA ASN A 266 47.83 -7.09 -40.68
C ASN A 266 47.23 -5.80 -40.09
N SER A 267 46.70 -4.95 -40.96
CA SER A 267 46.03 -3.70 -40.62
C SER A 267 44.77 -3.54 -41.47
N MET A 268 43.68 -3.14 -40.84
CA MET A 268 42.39 -2.92 -41.47
C MET A 268 41.88 -1.52 -41.14
N VAL A 269 41.17 -0.90 -42.08
CA VAL A 269 40.54 0.41 -41.91
C VAL A 269 39.18 0.44 -42.60
N LEU A 270 38.20 1.13 -42.03
CA LEU A 270 36.95 1.42 -42.73
C LEU A 270 37.19 2.54 -43.75
N THR A 271 36.54 2.44 -44.91
CA THR A 271 36.50 3.52 -45.89
C THR A 271 35.07 3.92 -46.16
N LEU A 272 34.83 5.23 -46.26
CA LEU A 272 33.54 5.80 -46.59
C LEU A 272 33.65 6.49 -47.94
N ASN A 273 32.84 6.06 -48.91
CA ASN A 273 32.90 6.51 -50.30
C ASN A 273 34.33 6.43 -50.87
N GLY A 274 35.05 5.36 -50.51
CA GLY A 274 36.44 5.09 -50.92
C GLY A 274 37.53 5.82 -50.12
N THR A 275 37.17 6.79 -49.28
CA THR A 275 38.11 7.56 -48.45
C THR A 275 38.38 6.85 -47.14
N PRO A 276 39.65 6.54 -46.77
CA PRO A 276 39.97 5.93 -45.50
C PRO A 276 39.60 6.79 -44.29
N LEU A 277 38.96 6.17 -43.31
CA LEU A 277 38.67 6.77 -42.02
C LEU A 277 39.79 6.40 -41.03
N SER A 278 40.88 7.17 -41.00
CA SER A 278 42.10 6.81 -40.24
C SER A 278 41.88 6.51 -38.76
N GLN A 279 40.84 7.10 -38.14
CA GLN A 279 40.45 6.82 -36.75
C GLN A 279 39.90 5.40 -36.52
N THR A 280 39.70 4.64 -37.59
CA THR A 280 39.16 3.28 -37.57
C THR A 280 40.23 2.25 -37.94
N GLN A 281 41.51 2.66 -38.01
CA GLN A 281 42.59 1.77 -38.37
C GLN A 281 43.08 0.98 -37.15
N TYR A 282 42.99 -0.35 -37.25
CA TYR A 282 43.47 -1.28 -36.23
C TYR A 282 44.49 -2.23 -36.84
N SER A 283 45.53 -2.58 -36.08
CA SER A 283 46.61 -3.44 -36.53
C SER A 283 46.99 -4.45 -35.46
N THR A 284 47.12 -5.72 -35.84
CA THR A 284 47.57 -6.79 -34.94
C THR A 284 48.12 -7.98 -35.72
N ILE A 285 48.76 -8.91 -35.03
CA ILE A 285 49.04 -10.23 -35.59
C ILE A 285 47.74 -11.03 -35.55
N ILE A 286 47.23 -11.41 -36.71
CA ILE A 286 46.02 -12.22 -36.85
C ILE A 286 46.47 -13.68 -37.03
N ASN A 287 46.25 -14.51 -36.01
CA ASN A 287 46.57 -15.95 -36.06
C ASN A 287 45.71 -16.72 -35.06
N ALA A 288 44.60 -17.33 -35.50
CA ALA A 288 43.56 -17.91 -34.62
C ALA A 288 42.88 -16.93 -33.64
N THR A 289 43.47 -15.76 -33.37
CA THR A 289 42.85 -14.59 -32.75
C THR A 289 42.35 -13.61 -33.81
N GLU A 290 41.19 -13.02 -33.55
CA GLU A 290 40.48 -12.11 -34.45
C GLU A 290 41.04 -10.67 -34.33
N LEU A 291 41.27 -9.98 -35.45
CA LEU A 291 41.42 -8.53 -35.44
C LEU A 291 40.04 -7.92 -35.26
N VAL A 292 39.88 -7.11 -34.22
CA VAL A 292 38.62 -6.44 -33.89
C VAL A 292 38.86 -4.94 -33.96
N GLY A 293 37.99 -4.24 -34.70
CA GLY A 293 37.96 -2.79 -34.73
C GLY A 293 36.56 -2.27 -34.51
N GLU A 294 36.48 -1.06 -33.93
CA GLU A 294 35.21 -0.38 -33.71
C GLU A 294 35.31 1.09 -34.09
N ALA A 295 34.19 1.67 -34.49
CA ALA A 295 34.07 3.07 -34.85
C ALA A 295 32.66 3.59 -34.56
N ILE A 296 32.57 4.89 -34.29
CA ILE A 296 31.30 5.63 -34.40
C ILE A 296 31.48 6.65 -35.51
N ILE A 297 30.65 6.57 -36.54
CA ILE A 297 30.74 7.45 -37.71
C ILE A 297 29.36 8.02 -38.04
N THR A 298 29.34 9.20 -38.64
CA THR A 298 28.12 9.80 -39.20
C THR A 298 28.13 9.64 -40.70
N VAL A 299 27.01 9.18 -41.25
CA VAL A 299 26.85 8.89 -42.69
C VAL A 299 25.56 9.50 -43.21
N SER A 300 25.54 9.79 -44.50
CA SER A 300 24.35 10.17 -45.24
C SER A 300 23.72 8.94 -45.92
N ALA A 301 22.44 9.04 -46.26
CA ALA A 301 21.80 8.02 -47.10
C ALA A 301 22.51 7.96 -48.47
N GLY A 302 22.83 6.75 -48.91
CA GLY A 302 23.60 6.49 -50.13
C GLY A 302 25.11 6.34 -49.92
N ASP A 303 25.65 6.67 -48.74
CA ASP A 303 27.06 6.45 -48.46
C ASP A 303 27.43 4.97 -48.53
N ILE A 304 28.64 4.68 -49.00
CA ILE A 304 29.16 3.34 -49.18
C ILE A 304 30.32 3.10 -48.21
N LEU A 305 30.18 2.09 -47.37
CA LEU A 305 31.23 1.59 -46.49
C LEU A 305 31.93 0.39 -47.13
N THR A 306 33.26 0.34 -47.00
CA THR A 306 34.04 -0.88 -47.19
C THR A 306 35.05 -1.08 -46.05
N LEU A 307 35.47 -2.32 -45.81
CA LEU A 307 36.57 -2.65 -44.92
C LEU A 307 37.80 -2.95 -45.77
N ARG A 308 38.83 -2.10 -45.67
CA ARG A 308 40.02 -2.15 -46.52
C ARG A 308 41.21 -2.72 -45.77
N ASN A 309 41.90 -3.65 -46.40
CA ASN A 309 43.20 -4.11 -45.96
C ASN A 309 44.28 -3.06 -46.27
N THR A 310 44.94 -2.52 -45.25
CA THR A 310 46.09 -1.62 -45.38
C THR A 310 47.40 -2.27 -44.94
N GLY A 311 47.34 -3.50 -44.42
CA GLY A 311 48.50 -4.31 -44.07
C GLY A 311 48.90 -5.29 -45.17
N VAL A 312 49.68 -6.30 -44.78
CA VAL A 312 50.13 -7.36 -45.69
C VAL A 312 48.92 -8.14 -46.23
N ALA A 313 49.01 -8.65 -47.46
CA ALA A 313 47.96 -9.51 -48.03
C ALA A 313 47.66 -10.70 -47.09
N LEU A 314 46.38 -11.01 -46.89
CA LEU A 314 45.95 -12.09 -46.00
C LEU A 314 44.91 -12.99 -46.67
N THR A 315 44.90 -14.27 -46.30
CA THR A 315 43.83 -15.20 -46.68
C THR A 315 42.94 -15.44 -45.46
N LEU A 316 41.66 -15.11 -45.57
CA LEU A 316 40.67 -15.31 -44.51
C LEU A 316 40.50 -16.81 -44.21
N ALA A 317 40.22 -17.16 -42.95
CA ALA A 317 39.95 -18.53 -42.53
C ALA A 317 38.70 -19.12 -43.23
N SER A 318 38.48 -20.43 -43.20
CA SER A 318 37.26 -21.08 -43.76
C SER A 318 36.46 -21.81 -42.70
N GLY A 319 35.15 -21.98 -42.92
CA GLY A 319 34.30 -22.86 -42.08
C GLY A 319 33.85 -22.24 -40.76
N VAL A 320 34.19 -20.97 -40.52
CA VAL A 320 33.75 -20.12 -39.41
C VAL A 320 33.50 -18.72 -39.96
N VAL A 321 32.81 -17.86 -39.21
CA VAL A 321 32.79 -16.42 -39.53
C VAL A 321 34.23 -15.91 -39.47
N ASN A 322 34.76 -15.56 -40.63
CA ASN A 322 36.15 -15.16 -40.82
C ASN A 322 36.29 -13.65 -41.00
N ALA A 323 35.20 -12.96 -41.32
CA ALA A 323 35.09 -11.52 -41.27
C ALA A 323 33.64 -11.12 -41.02
N SER A 324 33.42 -10.04 -40.26
CA SER A 324 32.07 -9.51 -40.05
C SER A 324 32.06 -8.00 -39.92
N ILE A 325 30.91 -7.40 -40.21
CA ILE A 325 30.58 -6.01 -39.92
C ILE A 325 29.21 -5.96 -39.26
N THR A 326 29.17 -5.34 -38.09
CA THR A 326 27.94 -5.00 -37.36
C THR A 326 27.73 -3.50 -37.43
N LEU A 327 26.55 -3.05 -37.83
CA LEU A 327 26.16 -1.64 -37.90
C LEU A 327 24.93 -1.41 -37.01
N LEU A 328 24.98 -0.43 -36.12
CA LEU A 328 23.87 -0.07 -35.24
C LEU A 328 23.67 1.44 -35.29
N LYS A 329 22.50 1.90 -35.76
CA LYS A 329 22.16 3.32 -35.77
C LYS A 329 21.83 3.79 -34.35
N LEU A 330 22.48 4.87 -33.91
CA LEU A 330 22.37 5.40 -32.55
C LEU A 330 21.34 6.54 -32.43
N ASN A 331 21.06 7.26 -33.52
CA ASN A 331 20.11 8.38 -33.60
C ASN A 331 19.57 8.58 -35.01
#